data_AF-E9DZ48-F1
#
_entry.id   AF-E9DZ48-F1
#
_cell.length_a   1.000
_cell.length_b   1.000
_cell.length_c   1.000
_cell.angle_alpha   90.00
_cell.angle_beta   90.00
_cell.angle_gamma   90.00
#
_symmetry.space_group_name_H-M   'P 1'
#
loop_
_entity.id
_entity.type
_entity.pdbx_description
1 polymer ?
#
loop_
_entity_poly.entity_id
_entity_poly.type
_entity_poly.pdbx_seq_one_letter_code
_entity_poly.pdbx_strand_id
1 'polypeptide(L)'
;MKILLLNPNSSATMTKSMELVAKSALATTTINVVSYTAPEAAPISINNDKDIACSTVAVMDHIFATQTNLQQYDAVLIACFSVHDLVHKLGALTGKPIIGLFEASILTALSLISKSEKWGIVTTGEFWEQHLRDGVNDFLGVARGVGNNNFAGVYSTGLSAIEFHRASEEVIQSKLATAVTRLLESGDVKCVVLGCGGMTGLEQTIQSVAAKVLGHEKATRLYIVDGVRAGVAQLYFAATTRGMFRRDDGVAI
;
A
#
# COMPACT_ATOMS: atom_id res chain seq x y z
N MET A 1 -15.86 14.47 -3.91
CA MET A 1 -15.22 13.86 -2.74
C MET A 1 -13.76 14.30 -2.68
N LYS A 2 -13.25 14.66 -1.51
CA LYS A 2 -11.86 15.11 -1.28
C LYS A 2 -11.08 14.05 -0.49
N ILE A 3 -10.08 13.43 -1.11
CA ILE A 3 -9.21 12.44 -0.46
C ILE A 3 -7.87 13.11 -0.15
N LEU A 4 -7.42 13.02 1.10
CA LEU A 4 -6.04 13.36 1.46
C LEU A 4 -5.14 12.15 1.17
N LEU A 5 -4.22 12.29 0.22
CA LEU A 5 -3.12 11.34 0.03
C LEU A 5 -1.95 11.80 0.90
N LEU A 6 -1.79 11.16 2.05
CA LEU A 6 -0.78 11.51 3.04
C LEU A 6 0.45 10.63 2.85
N ASN A 7 1.50 11.18 2.24
CA ASN A 7 2.82 10.55 2.23
C ASN A 7 3.54 10.87 3.56
N PRO A 8 3.83 9.86 4.41
CA PRO A 8 4.47 10.10 5.70
C PRO A 8 5.99 10.30 5.62
N ASN A 9 6.61 10.14 4.44
CA ASN A 9 8.01 10.51 4.24
C ASN A 9 8.14 11.93 3.63
N SER A 10 9.33 12.50 3.71
CA SER A 10 9.61 13.87 3.24
C SER A 10 9.93 13.97 1.74
N SER A 11 9.76 12.89 0.97
CA SER A 11 10.05 12.87 -0.47
C SER A 11 8.88 13.40 -1.31
N ALA A 12 8.97 14.66 -1.72
CA ALA A 12 8.01 15.29 -2.63
C ALA A 12 7.88 14.55 -3.98
N THR A 13 8.98 13.98 -4.47
CA THR A 13 8.98 13.18 -5.71
C THR A 13 8.12 11.93 -5.56
N MET A 14 8.25 11.19 -4.46
CA MET A 14 7.38 10.02 -4.20
C MET A 14 5.92 10.44 -4.07
N THR A 15 5.65 11.53 -3.36
CA THR A 15 4.30 12.09 -3.26
C THR A 15 3.72 12.36 -4.63
N LYS A 16 4.49 12.98 -5.53
CA LYS A 16 4.02 13.34 -6.86
C LYS A 16 3.70 12.11 -7.71
N SER A 17 4.53 11.08 -7.67
CA SER A 17 4.30 9.82 -8.38
C SER A 17 3.00 9.14 -7.93
N MET A 18 2.79 9.04 -6.61
CA MET A 18 1.56 8.46 -6.07
C MET A 18 0.33 9.33 -6.35
N GLU A 19 0.45 10.66 -6.34
CA GLU A 19 -0.64 11.58 -6.69
C GLU A 19 -1.14 11.34 -8.12
N LEU A 20 -0.23 11.14 -9.08
CA LEU A 20 -0.59 10.87 -10.48
C LEU A 20 -1.40 9.57 -10.62
N VAL A 21 -1.01 8.54 -9.90
CA VAL A 21 -1.73 7.25 -9.93
C VAL A 21 -3.04 7.32 -9.17
N ALA A 22 -3.09 7.99 -8.03
CA ALA A 22 -4.32 8.22 -7.29
C ALA A 22 -5.37 8.96 -8.14
N LYS A 23 -4.95 9.99 -8.90
CA LYS A 23 -5.84 10.74 -9.80
C LYS A 23 -6.36 9.93 -10.98
N SER A 24 -5.66 8.88 -11.39
CA SER A 24 -6.05 7.98 -12.48
C SER A 24 -6.60 6.63 -11.99
N ALA A 25 -6.80 6.48 -10.68
CA ALA A 25 -7.27 5.23 -10.08
C ALA A 25 -8.72 4.90 -10.44
N LEU A 26 -9.56 5.92 -10.58
CA LEU A 26 -10.97 5.77 -10.93
C LEU A 26 -11.29 6.60 -12.18
N ALA A 27 -12.05 6.01 -13.11
CA ALA A 27 -12.49 6.65 -14.36
C ALA A 27 -13.57 7.73 -14.15
N THR A 28 -13.63 8.34 -12.96
CA THR A 28 -14.65 9.31 -12.56
C THR A 28 -14.01 10.66 -12.28
N THR A 29 -14.65 11.75 -12.68
CA THR A 29 -14.18 13.12 -12.39
C THR A 29 -14.55 13.60 -10.98
N THR A 30 -15.20 12.75 -10.17
CA THR A 30 -15.80 13.14 -8.89
C THR A 30 -14.83 13.14 -7.69
N ILE A 31 -13.56 12.81 -7.92
CA ILE A 31 -12.54 12.66 -6.87
C ILE A 31 -11.51 13.76 -7.00
N ASN A 32 -11.35 14.53 -5.92
CA ASN A 32 -10.28 15.49 -5.74
C ASN A 32 -9.24 14.89 -4.78
N VAL A 33 -8.12 14.41 -5.33
CA VAL A 33 -6.99 13.95 -4.52
C VAL A 33 -6.11 15.15 -4.19
N VAL A 34 -5.91 15.39 -2.89
CA VAL A 34 -5.00 16.41 -2.37
C VAL A 34 -3.84 15.72 -1.69
N SER A 35 -2.63 15.97 -2.16
CA SER A 35 -1.43 15.36 -1.63
C SER A 35 -0.86 16.13 -0.43
N TYR A 36 -0.36 15.39 0.56
CA TYR A 36 0.46 15.88 1.65
C TYR A 36 1.81 15.16 1.64
N THR A 37 2.88 15.90 1.84
CA THR A 37 4.23 15.37 2.06
C THR A 37 4.65 15.73 3.49
N ALA A 38 5.21 14.77 4.22
CA ALA A 38 5.66 15.01 5.58
C ALA A 38 6.78 16.07 5.64
N PRO A 39 6.93 16.79 6.76
CA PRO A 39 7.97 17.79 6.93
C PRO A 39 9.38 17.18 6.86
N GLU A 40 10.41 18.02 6.71
CA GLU A 40 11.82 17.60 6.65
C GLU A 40 12.29 16.79 7.86
N ALA A 41 11.66 16.98 9.03
CA ALA A 41 11.91 16.18 10.23
C ALA A 41 11.53 14.70 10.07
N ALA A 42 10.64 14.37 9.13
CA ALA A 42 10.32 13.00 8.78
C ALA A 42 11.43 12.39 7.90
N PRO A 43 11.68 11.07 7.98
CA PRO A 43 12.67 10.43 7.13
C PRO A 43 12.31 10.61 5.65
N ILE A 44 13.34 10.77 4.81
CA ILE A 44 13.16 10.88 3.34
C ILE A 44 12.56 9.61 2.73
N SER A 45 12.73 8.47 3.42
CA SER A 45 12.18 7.19 3.05
C SER A 45 12.04 6.31 4.29
N ILE A 46 10.96 5.54 4.35
CA ILE A 46 10.66 4.64 5.46
C ILE A 46 11.13 3.24 5.08
N ASN A 47 12.05 2.66 5.84
CA ASN A 47 12.68 1.36 5.54
C ASN A 47 12.66 0.38 6.72
N ASN A 48 12.17 0.79 7.88
CA ASN A 48 12.10 -0.03 9.09
C ASN A 48 11.11 0.57 10.12
N ASP A 49 10.91 -0.14 11.25
CA ASP A 49 10.03 0.29 12.35
C ASP A 49 10.41 1.64 12.96
N LYS A 50 11.71 1.93 13.08
CA LYS A 50 12.18 3.22 13.59
C LYS A 50 11.74 4.35 12.66
N ASP A 51 11.85 4.15 11.36
CA ASP A 51 11.40 5.15 10.38
C ASP A 51 9.87 5.34 10.42
N ILE A 52 9.08 4.26 10.62
CA ILE A 52 7.62 4.35 10.82
C ILE A 52 7.30 5.18 12.07
N ALA A 53 8.00 4.93 13.18
CA ALA A 53 7.80 5.68 14.41
C ALA A 53 8.18 7.16 14.24
N CYS A 54 9.34 7.44 13.62
CA CYS A 54 9.81 8.79 13.35
C CYS A 54 8.88 9.56 12.40
N SER A 55 8.43 8.96 11.31
CA SER A 55 7.48 9.58 10.38
C SER A 55 6.15 9.87 11.06
N THR A 56 5.66 8.94 11.88
CA THR A 56 4.42 9.11 12.64
C THR A 56 4.50 10.33 13.56
N VAL A 57 5.57 10.46 14.34
CA VAL A 57 5.77 11.61 15.23
C VAL A 57 5.83 12.90 14.43
N ALA A 58 6.66 12.96 13.38
CA ALA A 58 6.84 14.16 12.57
C ALA A 58 5.53 14.63 11.90
N VAL A 59 4.72 13.70 11.38
CA VAL A 59 3.42 14.02 10.78
C VAL A 59 2.43 14.53 11.82
N MET A 60 2.33 13.87 12.97
CA MET A 60 1.40 14.27 14.04
C MET A 60 1.76 15.66 14.58
N ASP A 61 3.03 15.88 14.90
CA ASP A 61 3.54 17.18 15.39
C ASP A 61 3.27 18.29 14.37
N HIS A 62 3.50 18.03 13.08
CA HIS A 62 3.20 18.99 12.03
C HIS A 62 1.70 19.31 11.93
N ILE A 63 0.83 18.28 11.95
CA ILE A 63 -0.63 18.47 11.91
C ILE A 63 -1.10 19.34 13.08
N PHE A 64 -0.60 19.09 14.29
CA PHE A 64 -0.95 19.89 15.47
C PHE A 64 -0.38 21.31 15.41
N ALA A 65 0.91 21.47 15.09
CA ALA A 65 1.58 22.77 15.05
C ALA A 65 0.98 23.70 13.99
N THR A 66 0.60 23.16 12.84
CA THR A 66 -0.01 23.92 11.74
C THR A 66 -1.53 24.04 11.81
N GLN A 67 -2.15 23.42 12.84
CA GLN A 67 -3.61 23.32 12.95
C GLN A 67 -4.25 22.79 11.66
N THR A 68 -3.63 21.79 11.03
CA THR A 68 -4.11 21.22 9.77
C THR A 68 -5.53 20.70 9.96
N ASN A 69 -6.49 21.35 9.29
CA ASN A 69 -7.90 20.96 9.37
C ASN A 69 -8.14 19.66 8.59
N LEU A 70 -8.04 18.50 9.26
CA LEU A 70 -8.31 17.20 8.65
C LEU A 70 -9.81 16.99 8.32
N GLN A 71 -10.71 17.73 8.96
CA GLN A 71 -12.16 17.62 8.72
C GLN A 71 -12.58 18.14 7.33
N GLN A 72 -11.71 18.88 6.64
CA GLN A 72 -11.96 19.31 5.26
C GLN A 72 -11.93 18.14 4.25
N TYR A 73 -11.42 16.97 4.64
CA TYR A 73 -11.29 15.80 3.79
C TYR A 73 -12.40 14.79 4.11
N ASP A 74 -12.87 14.10 3.08
CA ASP A 74 -13.88 13.05 3.21
C ASP A 74 -13.26 11.72 3.63
N ALA A 75 -11.97 11.52 3.33
CA ALA A 75 -11.20 10.32 3.63
C ALA A 75 -9.69 10.60 3.56
N VAL A 76 -8.87 9.74 4.18
CA VAL A 76 -7.40 9.82 4.16
C VAL A 76 -6.79 8.51 3.72
N LEU A 77 -5.90 8.56 2.73
CA LEU A 77 -5.05 7.46 2.30
C LEU A 77 -3.65 7.66 2.87
N ILE A 78 -3.18 6.72 3.70
CA ILE A 78 -1.78 6.70 4.15
C ILE A 78 -0.94 6.07 3.04
N ALA A 79 -0.19 6.92 2.33
CA ALA A 79 0.56 6.57 1.13
C ALA A 79 1.95 5.99 1.47
N CYS A 80 1.95 4.95 2.30
CA CYS A 80 3.12 4.14 2.63
C CYS A 80 2.69 2.68 2.73
N PHE A 81 3.46 1.77 2.14
CA PHE A 81 3.18 0.35 2.21
C PHE A 81 3.89 -0.24 3.44
N SER A 82 3.25 -0.10 4.59
CA SER A 82 3.71 -0.62 5.87
C SER A 82 2.53 -0.78 6.83
N VAL A 83 2.74 -1.46 7.95
CA VAL A 83 1.79 -1.47 9.07
C VAL A 83 1.89 -0.13 9.81
N HIS A 84 1.41 0.94 9.19
CA HIS A 84 1.72 2.31 9.63
C HIS A 84 0.78 2.80 10.73
N ASP A 85 1.34 3.26 11.85
CA ASP A 85 0.59 3.78 13.00
C ASP A 85 -0.40 4.91 12.69
N LEU A 86 -0.16 5.66 11.60
CA LEU A 86 -0.99 6.81 11.23
C LEU A 86 -2.41 6.40 10.86
N VAL A 87 -2.63 5.17 10.38
CA VAL A 87 -3.97 4.67 10.06
C VAL A 87 -4.86 4.73 11.31
N HIS A 88 -4.38 4.19 12.43
CA HIS A 88 -5.12 4.19 13.69
C HIS A 88 -5.12 5.54 14.38
N LYS A 89 -3.97 6.24 14.42
CA LYS A 89 -3.85 7.53 15.11
C LYS A 89 -4.73 8.62 14.49
N LEU A 90 -4.73 8.73 13.16
CA LEU A 90 -5.59 9.71 12.49
C LEU A 90 -7.05 9.27 12.47
N GLY A 91 -7.32 7.96 12.46
CA GLY A 91 -8.67 7.42 12.55
C GLY A 91 -9.35 7.84 13.85
N ALA A 92 -8.64 7.70 14.97
CA ALA A 92 -9.11 8.14 16.29
C ALA A 92 -9.34 9.66 16.40
N LEU A 93 -8.58 10.47 15.66
CA LEU A 93 -8.70 11.93 15.68
C LEU A 93 -9.83 12.48 14.80
N THR A 94 -10.11 11.83 13.67
CA THR A 94 -10.96 12.42 12.63
C THR A 94 -12.34 11.79 12.53
N GLY A 95 -12.48 10.51 12.88
CA GLY A 95 -13.68 9.70 12.61
C GLY A 95 -13.92 9.41 11.13
N LYS A 96 -13.05 9.88 10.22
CA LYS A 96 -13.18 9.69 8.77
C LYS A 96 -12.69 8.29 8.35
N PRO A 97 -13.10 7.79 7.18
CA PRO A 97 -12.48 6.61 6.58
C PRO A 97 -10.98 6.87 6.36
N ILE A 98 -10.14 6.04 6.96
CA ILE A 98 -8.69 6.04 6.79
C ILE A 98 -8.23 4.63 6.50
N ILE A 99 -7.36 4.48 5.50
CA ILE A 99 -6.74 3.22 5.15
C ILE A 99 -5.31 3.47 4.65
N GLY A 100 -4.40 2.52 4.86
CA GLY A 100 -3.08 2.52 4.25
C GLY A 100 -3.03 1.72 2.96
N LEU A 101 -1.92 1.83 2.23
CA LEU A 101 -1.68 1.01 1.04
C LEU A 101 -1.65 -0.48 1.41
N PHE A 102 -1.16 -0.80 2.61
CA PHE A 102 -1.04 -2.16 3.12
C PHE A 102 -2.41 -2.83 3.26
N GLU A 103 -3.31 -2.27 4.07
CA GLU A 103 -4.63 -2.86 4.34
C GLU A 103 -5.47 -2.90 3.06
N ALA A 104 -5.43 -1.82 2.28
CA ALA A 104 -6.17 -1.76 1.01
C ALA A 104 -5.75 -2.89 0.06
N SER A 105 -4.44 -3.11 -0.08
CA SER A 105 -3.95 -4.14 -1.00
C SER A 105 -4.32 -5.55 -0.56
N ILE A 106 -4.31 -5.83 0.75
CA ILE A 106 -4.71 -7.14 1.29
C ILE A 106 -6.18 -7.41 0.99
N LEU A 107 -7.06 -6.46 1.30
CA LEU A 107 -8.50 -6.60 1.07
C LEU A 107 -8.83 -6.78 -0.42
N THR A 108 -8.13 -6.06 -1.30
CA THR A 108 -8.27 -6.23 -2.75
C THR A 108 -7.72 -7.57 -3.23
N ALA A 109 -6.56 -8.03 -2.73
CA ALA A 109 -6.03 -9.34 -3.12
C ALA A 109 -7.00 -10.48 -2.73
N LEU A 110 -7.58 -10.40 -1.53
CA LEU A 110 -8.55 -11.39 -1.05
C LEU A 110 -9.86 -11.40 -1.85
N SER A 111 -10.28 -10.28 -2.44
CA SER A 111 -11.48 -10.24 -3.27
C SER A 111 -11.27 -10.80 -4.69
N LEU A 112 -10.02 -10.93 -5.12
CA LEU A 112 -9.65 -11.35 -6.48
C LEU A 112 -9.33 -12.85 -6.61
N ILE A 113 -9.02 -13.53 -5.50
CA ILE A 113 -8.59 -14.93 -5.50
C ILE A 113 -9.67 -15.86 -4.95
N SER A 114 -9.64 -17.12 -5.38
CA SER A 114 -10.43 -18.19 -4.78
C SER A 114 -9.72 -18.86 -3.59
N LYS A 115 -10.45 -19.73 -2.88
CA LYS A 115 -9.96 -20.43 -1.68
C LYS A 115 -8.71 -21.28 -1.90
N SER A 116 -8.51 -21.81 -3.11
CA SER A 116 -7.36 -22.65 -3.46
C SER A 116 -6.17 -21.87 -4.03
N GLU A 117 -6.34 -20.59 -4.28
CA GLU A 117 -5.35 -19.73 -4.91
C GLU A 117 -4.62 -18.88 -3.87
N LYS A 118 -3.42 -18.43 -4.23
CA LYS A 118 -2.57 -17.61 -3.37
C LYS A 118 -2.41 -16.19 -3.90
N TRP A 119 -2.11 -15.29 -2.99
CA TRP A 119 -1.59 -13.96 -3.28
C TRP A 119 -0.30 -13.72 -2.50
N GLY A 120 0.51 -12.76 -2.93
CA GLY A 120 1.70 -12.37 -2.20
C GLY A 120 2.17 -10.96 -2.54
N ILE A 121 3.17 -10.50 -1.80
CA ILE A 121 3.68 -9.13 -1.87
C ILE A 121 5.10 -9.17 -2.44
N VAL A 122 5.37 -8.28 -3.40
CA VAL A 122 6.73 -7.98 -3.84
C VAL A 122 7.10 -6.59 -3.32
N THR A 123 8.20 -6.47 -2.58
CA THR A 123 8.59 -5.22 -1.90
C THR A 123 10.06 -4.87 -2.14
N THR A 124 10.55 -3.80 -1.51
CA THR A 124 11.89 -3.25 -1.69
C THR A 124 12.92 -3.98 -0.82
N GLY A 125 13.12 -3.54 0.42
CA GLY A 125 14.20 -4.02 1.29
C GLY A 125 13.85 -5.32 2.04
N GLU A 126 14.88 -6.07 2.44
CA GLU A 126 14.73 -7.38 3.12
C GLU A 126 14.00 -7.29 4.46
N PHE A 127 14.15 -6.17 5.19
CA PHE A 127 13.41 -5.91 6.43
C PHE A 127 11.90 -6.16 6.27
N TRP A 128 11.34 -5.76 5.14
CA TRP A 128 9.91 -5.86 4.88
C TRP A 128 9.42 -7.29 4.70
N GLU A 129 10.28 -8.26 4.37
CA GLU A 129 9.83 -9.65 4.16
C GLU A 129 9.20 -10.22 5.43
N GLN A 130 9.86 -10.07 6.57
CA GLN A 130 9.33 -10.56 7.85
C GLN A 130 8.27 -9.62 8.40
N HIS A 131 8.54 -8.31 8.42
CA HIS A 131 7.63 -7.32 9.01
C HIS A 131 6.24 -7.33 8.35
N LEU A 132 6.17 -7.30 7.01
CA LEU A 132 4.89 -7.34 6.31
C LEU A 132 4.22 -8.72 6.41
N ARG A 133 4.99 -9.81 6.51
CA ARG A 133 4.42 -11.14 6.70
C ARG A 133 3.69 -11.26 8.04
N ASP A 134 4.32 -10.78 9.11
CA ASP A 134 3.71 -10.74 10.43
C ASP A 134 2.51 -9.80 10.43
N GLY A 135 2.65 -8.61 9.84
CA GLY A 135 1.56 -7.66 9.67
C GLY A 135 0.35 -8.24 8.94
N VAL A 136 0.55 -9.06 7.89
CA VAL A 136 -0.55 -9.68 7.14
C VAL A 136 -1.28 -10.69 8.01
N ASN A 137 -0.54 -11.52 8.74
CA ASN A 137 -1.14 -12.51 9.63
C ASN A 137 -1.92 -11.83 10.76
N ASP A 138 -1.35 -10.80 11.38
CA ASP A 138 -2.01 -10.04 12.44
C ASP A 138 -3.28 -9.34 11.90
N PHE A 139 -3.20 -8.68 10.73
CA PHE A 139 -4.35 -8.03 10.09
C PHE A 139 -5.49 -9.00 9.75
N LEU A 140 -5.15 -10.23 9.37
CA LEU A 140 -6.12 -11.28 9.04
C LEU A 140 -6.55 -12.13 10.26
N GLY A 141 -6.04 -11.84 11.45
CA GLY A 141 -6.35 -12.60 12.67
C GLY A 141 -5.82 -14.03 12.65
N VAL A 142 -4.75 -14.31 11.90
CA VAL A 142 -4.09 -15.61 11.86
C VAL A 142 -3.20 -15.75 13.10
N ALA A 143 -3.50 -16.74 13.94
CA ALA A 143 -2.71 -16.98 15.15
C ALA A 143 -1.25 -17.33 14.83
N ARG A 144 -0.32 -16.92 15.70
CA ARG A 144 1.11 -17.22 15.56
C ARG A 144 1.35 -18.73 15.43
N GLY A 145 2.17 -19.11 14.46
CA GLY A 145 2.48 -20.51 14.16
C GLY A 145 1.41 -21.25 13.34
N VAL A 146 0.28 -20.62 13.04
CA VAL A 146 -0.73 -21.14 12.11
C VAL A 146 -0.39 -20.68 10.69
N GLY A 147 -0.40 -21.60 9.73
CA GLY A 147 -0.15 -21.28 8.33
C GLY A 147 -1.29 -20.50 7.69
N ASN A 148 -0.97 -19.58 6.79
CA ASN A 148 -1.94 -18.88 5.94
C ASN A 148 -1.95 -19.51 4.54
N ASN A 149 -2.98 -20.29 4.23
CA ASN A 149 -3.03 -21.06 2.99
C ASN A 149 -3.16 -20.19 1.73
N ASN A 150 -3.75 -19.00 1.84
CA ASN A 150 -3.96 -18.09 0.72
C ASN A 150 -2.83 -17.06 0.57
N PHE A 151 -1.92 -16.95 1.53
CA PHE A 151 -0.80 -16.01 1.46
C PHE A 151 0.51 -16.74 1.16
N ALA A 152 1.04 -16.52 -0.03
CA ALA A 152 2.33 -17.04 -0.48
C ALA A 152 3.51 -16.40 0.26
N GLY A 153 3.35 -15.16 0.75
CA GLY A 153 4.35 -14.45 1.52
C GLY A 153 4.81 -13.15 0.88
N VAL A 154 5.94 -12.66 1.37
CA VAL A 154 6.55 -11.40 0.97
C VAL A 154 7.96 -11.67 0.45
N TYR A 155 8.28 -11.08 -0.70
CA TYR A 155 9.56 -11.28 -1.38
C TYR A 155 10.12 -9.92 -1.78
N SER A 156 11.35 -9.64 -1.36
CA SER A 156 11.99 -8.35 -1.55
C SER A 156 12.96 -8.35 -2.73
N THR A 157 13.19 -7.17 -3.31
CA THR A 157 14.24 -6.94 -4.32
C THR A 157 15.64 -6.85 -3.69
N GLY A 158 15.71 -6.69 -2.37
CA GLY A 158 16.94 -6.47 -1.61
C GLY A 158 17.49 -5.04 -1.70
N LEU A 159 16.79 -4.13 -2.40
CA LEU A 159 17.11 -2.71 -2.44
C LEU A 159 16.27 -1.98 -1.41
N SER A 160 16.83 -1.09 -0.59
CA SER A 160 16.02 -0.15 0.18
C SER A 160 15.16 0.72 -0.75
N ALA A 161 14.12 1.36 -0.22
CA ALA A 161 13.24 2.17 -1.05
C ALA A 161 13.96 3.36 -1.72
N ILE A 162 14.99 3.93 -1.08
CA ILE A 162 15.83 4.98 -1.68
C ILE A 162 16.70 4.40 -2.80
N GLU A 163 17.38 3.29 -2.55
CA GLU A 163 18.21 2.63 -3.56
C GLU A 163 17.37 2.24 -4.77
N PHE A 164 16.16 1.74 -4.53
CA PHE A 164 15.21 1.43 -5.59
C PHE A 164 14.87 2.64 -6.46
N HIS A 165 14.77 3.84 -5.89
CA HIS A 165 14.48 5.08 -6.66
C HIS A 165 15.69 5.66 -7.37
N ARG A 166 16.90 5.29 -6.94
CA ARG A 166 18.17 5.78 -7.52
C ARG A 166 18.83 4.79 -8.47
N ALA A 167 18.41 3.53 -8.41
CA ALA A 167 18.92 2.46 -9.25
C ALA A 167 18.55 2.71 -10.72
N SER A 168 19.37 2.19 -11.63
CA SER A 168 19.04 2.19 -13.05
C SER A 168 17.85 1.27 -13.30
N GLU A 169 17.15 1.51 -14.42
CA GLU A 169 16.01 0.69 -14.80
C GLU A 169 16.41 -0.79 -14.95
N GLU A 170 17.60 -1.09 -15.48
CA GLU A 170 18.08 -2.47 -15.63
C GLU A 170 18.26 -3.16 -14.28
N VAL A 171 18.78 -2.45 -13.27
CA VAL A 171 18.95 -2.99 -11.92
C VAL A 171 17.61 -3.23 -11.26
N ILE A 172 16.67 -2.28 -11.37
CA ILE A 172 15.30 -2.41 -10.86
C ILE A 172 14.62 -3.63 -11.50
N GLN A 173 14.66 -3.74 -12.83
CA GLN A 173 14.04 -4.83 -13.57
C GLN A 173 14.64 -6.19 -13.16
N SER A 174 15.96 -6.29 -13.04
CA SER A 174 16.65 -7.53 -12.65
C SER A 174 16.30 -7.98 -11.22
N LYS A 175 16.35 -7.05 -10.26
CA LYS A 175 16.03 -7.35 -8.85
C LYS A 175 14.53 -7.63 -8.65
N LEU A 176 13.67 -6.88 -9.34
CA LEU A 176 12.22 -7.12 -9.34
C LEU A 176 11.90 -8.48 -9.96
N ALA A 177 12.53 -8.84 -11.08
CA ALA A 177 12.34 -10.14 -11.70
C ALA A 177 12.70 -11.27 -10.74
N THR A 178 13.80 -11.13 -9.99
CA THR A 178 14.19 -12.12 -8.98
C THR A 178 13.15 -12.27 -7.88
N ALA A 179 12.63 -11.16 -7.34
CA ALA A 179 11.62 -11.18 -6.29
C ALA A 179 10.29 -11.77 -6.77
N VAL A 180 9.84 -11.39 -7.96
CA VAL A 180 8.60 -11.90 -8.58
C VAL A 180 8.73 -13.40 -8.86
N THR A 181 9.85 -13.87 -9.43
CA THR A 181 10.08 -15.29 -9.67
C THR A 181 10.00 -16.10 -8.38
N ARG A 182 10.68 -15.66 -7.31
CA ARG A 182 10.61 -16.31 -5.98
C ARG A 182 9.17 -16.40 -5.46
N LEU A 183 8.38 -15.34 -5.64
CA LEU A 183 6.96 -15.35 -5.26
C LEU A 183 6.16 -16.35 -6.10
N LEU A 184 6.28 -16.32 -7.42
CA LEU A 184 5.52 -17.19 -8.32
C LEU A 184 5.87 -18.68 -8.16
N GLU A 185 7.10 -19.00 -7.77
CA GLU A 185 7.54 -20.38 -7.49
C GLU A 185 7.05 -20.92 -6.13
N SER A 186 6.54 -20.06 -5.25
CA SER A 186 6.07 -20.45 -3.91
C SER A 186 4.70 -21.16 -3.88
N GLY A 187 3.99 -21.19 -5.01
CA GLY A 187 2.71 -21.87 -5.14
C GLY A 187 1.84 -21.30 -6.26
N ASP A 188 0.55 -21.62 -6.25
CA ASP A 188 -0.42 -21.12 -7.24
C ASP A 188 -0.81 -19.66 -6.97
N VAL A 189 0.11 -18.74 -7.22
CA VAL A 189 -0.09 -17.29 -7.04
C VAL A 189 -0.91 -16.73 -8.20
N LYS A 190 -2.05 -16.11 -7.87
CA LYS A 190 -2.94 -15.41 -8.81
C LYS A 190 -2.96 -13.91 -8.63
N CYS A 191 -2.44 -13.41 -7.52
CA CYS A 191 -2.39 -11.97 -7.26
C CYS A 191 -1.04 -11.57 -6.68
N VAL A 192 -0.38 -10.61 -7.34
CA VAL A 192 0.84 -9.98 -6.86
C VAL A 192 0.53 -8.56 -6.41
N VAL A 193 0.87 -8.23 -5.18
CA VAL A 193 0.72 -6.90 -4.60
C VAL A 193 2.04 -6.15 -4.66
N LEU A 194 2.00 -4.90 -5.13
CA LEU A 194 3.12 -3.97 -5.10
C LEU A 194 3.32 -3.42 -3.68
N GLY A 195 4.37 -3.89 -3.01
CA GLY A 195 4.67 -3.64 -1.61
C GLY A 195 5.43 -2.35 -1.32
N CYS A 196 5.35 -1.34 -2.19
CA CYS A 196 5.96 -0.02 -1.99
C CYS A 196 5.25 1.02 -2.85
N GLY A 197 4.99 2.22 -2.30
CA GLY A 197 4.35 3.32 -3.04
C GLY A 197 5.17 3.80 -4.26
N GLY A 198 6.48 3.55 -4.28
CA GLY A 198 7.32 3.86 -5.44
C GLY A 198 7.53 2.71 -6.42
N MET A 199 6.86 1.57 -6.22
CA MET A 199 6.75 0.51 -7.24
C MET A 199 5.56 0.72 -8.19
N THR A 200 4.79 1.77 -7.95
CA THR A 200 3.71 2.25 -8.81
C THR A 200 4.17 2.37 -10.27
N GLY A 201 3.43 1.78 -11.20
CA GLY A 201 3.76 1.79 -12.64
C GLY A 201 4.61 0.59 -13.13
N LEU A 202 5.01 -0.33 -12.23
CA LEU A 202 5.82 -1.51 -12.58
C LEU A 202 4.97 -2.75 -12.94
N GLU A 203 3.66 -2.60 -13.14
CA GLU A 203 2.75 -3.70 -13.47
C GLU A 203 3.17 -4.40 -14.76
N GLN A 204 3.59 -3.65 -15.79
CA GLN A 204 4.06 -4.24 -17.04
C GLN A 204 5.35 -5.05 -16.87
N THR A 205 6.24 -4.63 -15.97
CA THR A 205 7.47 -5.36 -15.66
C THR A 205 7.13 -6.67 -14.97
N ILE A 206 6.25 -6.66 -13.96
CA ILE A 206 5.79 -7.88 -13.29
C ILE A 206 5.10 -8.82 -14.27
N GLN A 207 4.23 -8.29 -15.14
CA GLN A 207 3.54 -9.05 -16.16
C GLN A 207 4.52 -9.76 -17.12
N SER A 208 5.58 -9.05 -17.52
CA SER A 208 6.61 -9.59 -18.42
C SER A 208 7.44 -10.68 -17.75
N VAL A 209 7.74 -10.55 -16.44
CA VAL A 209 8.41 -11.59 -15.67
C VAL A 209 7.50 -12.81 -15.49
N ALA A 210 6.24 -12.59 -15.14
CA ALA A 210 5.25 -13.66 -14.99
C ALA A 210 5.09 -14.47 -16.29
N ALA A 211 5.10 -13.81 -17.45
CA ALA A 211 5.07 -14.48 -18.75
C ALA A 211 6.26 -15.42 -18.97
N LYS A 212 7.45 -15.05 -18.49
CA LYS A 212 8.66 -15.89 -18.58
C LYS A 212 8.61 -17.08 -17.61
N VAL A 213 8.05 -16.90 -16.42
CA VAL A 213 8.02 -17.92 -15.36
C VAL A 213 6.85 -18.90 -15.53
N LEU A 214 5.65 -18.40 -15.80
CA LEU A 214 4.41 -19.19 -15.83
C LEU A 214 3.94 -19.53 -17.25
N GLY A 215 4.53 -18.91 -18.27
CA GLY A 215 4.02 -18.90 -19.64
C GLY A 215 2.95 -17.82 -19.86
N HIS A 216 2.79 -17.40 -21.13
CA HIS A 216 1.92 -16.27 -21.50
C HIS A 216 0.46 -16.44 -21.05
N GLU A 217 -0.14 -17.62 -21.22
CA GLU A 217 -1.55 -17.84 -20.89
C GLU A 217 -1.84 -17.69 -19.39
N LYS A 218 -0.94 -18.19 -18.53
CA LYS A 218 -1.11 -18.05 -17.08
C LYS A 218 -0.82 -16.64 -16.62
N ALA A 219 0.19 -15.99 -17.21
CA ALA A 219 0.54 -14.62 -16.87
C ALA A 219 -0.62 -13.65 -17.13
N THR A 220 -1.37 -13.78 -18.23
CA THR A 220 -2.51 -12.88 -18.52
C THR A 220 -3.66 -12.98 -17.52
N ARG A 221 -3.68 -14.03 -16.68
CA ARG A 221 -4.65 -14.22 -15.59
C ARG A 221 -4.11 -13.78 -14.23
N LEU A 222 -2.87 -13.29 -14.16
CA LEU A 222 -2.27 -12.78 -12.94
C LEU A 222 -2.82 -11.38 -12.65
N TYR A 223 -3.41 -11.19 -11.47
CA TYR A 223 -3.76 -9.87 -10.98
C TYR A 223 -2.52 -9.18 -10.41
N ILE A 224 -2.36 -7.90 -10.75
CA ILE A 224 -1.32 -7.05 -10.17
C ILE A 224 -2.02 -5.89 -9.47
N VAL A 225 -1.81 -5.77 -8.17
CA VAL A 225 -2.47 -4.80 -7.32
C VAL A 225 -1.50 -3.69 -6.93
N ASP A 226 -1.85 -2.47 -7.35
CA ASP A 226 -1.25 -1.23 -6.88
C ASP A 226 -2.03 -0.73 -5.66
N GLY A 227 -1.34 -0.58 -4.53
CA GLY A 227 -1.97 -0.16 -3.27
C GLY A 227 -2.54 1.25 -3.29
N VAL A 228 -2.03 2.15 -4.13
CA VAL A 228 -2.55 3.52 -4.29
C VAL A 228 -3.91 3.44 -4.98
N ARG A 229 -4.01 2.67 -6.07
CA ARG A 229 -5.29 2.46 -6.79
C ARG A 229 -6.31 1.77 -5.89
N ALA A 230 -5.90 0.70 -5.20
CA ALA A 230 -6.75 -0.04 -4.27
C ALA A 230 -7.28 0.87 -3.14
N GLY A 231 -6.39 1.65 -2.53
CA GLY A 231 -6.75 2.57 -1.44
C GLY A 231 -7.74 3.64 -1.87
N VAL A 232 -7.51 4.30 -3.02
CA VAL A 232 -8.45 5.31 -3.54
C VAL A 232 -9.82 4.69 -3.82
N ALA A 233 -9.88 3.50 -4.43
CA ALA A 233 -11.14 2.84 -4.73
C ALA A 233 -11.93 2.49 -3.46
N GLN A 234 -11.25 1.93 -2.45
CA GLN A 234 -11.89 1.57 -1.18
C GLN A 234 -12.35 2.78 -0.38
N LEU A 235 -11.56 3.86 -0.33
CA LEU A 235 -11.95 5.09 0.33
C LEU A 235 -13.13 5.77 -0.39
N TYR A 236 -13.12 5.78 -1.72
CA TYR A 236 -14.24 6.31 -2.51
C TYR A 236 -15.53 5.58 -2.15
N PHE A 237 -15.49 4.25 -2.11
CA PHE A 237 -16.62 3.44 -1.70
C PHE A 237 -17.04 3.79 -0.26
N ALA A 238 -16.13 3.69 0.72
CA ALA A 238 -16.43 3.94 2.12
C ALA A 238 -17.05 5.32 2.39
N ALA A 239 -16.56 6.37 1.74
CA ALA A 239 -17.04 7.73 1.95
C ALA A 239 -18.36 8.05 1.24
N THR A 240 -18.69 7.34 0.15
CA THR A 240 -19.93 7.52 -0.62
C THR A 240 -21.06 6.60 -0.16
N THR A 241 -20.74 5.51 0.54
CA THR A 241 -21.72 4.54 1.05
C THR A 241 -21.87 4.58 2.58
N ARG A 242 -21.96 5.77 3.18
CA ARG A 242 -22.07 5.94 4.65
C ARG A 242 -23.29 5.26 5.27
N GLY A 243 -24.34 5.02 4.49
CA GLY A 243 -25.54 4.28 4.94
C GLY A 243 -25.36 2.76 5.03
N MET A 244 -24.26 2.20 4.50
CA MET A 244 -23.99 0.76 4.54
C MET A 244 -23.49 0.29 5.92
N PHE A 245 -22.97 1.21 6.74
CA PHE A 245 -22.45 0.92 8.07
C PHE A 245 -23.16 1.81 9.09
N ARG A 246 -23.48 1.26 10.27
CA ARG A 246 -24.04 2.03 11.40
C ARG A 246 -23.20 1.79 12.64
N ARG A 247 -22.84 2.88 13.31
CA ARG A 247 -22.37 2.87 14.70
C ARG A 247 -23.38 3.68 15.50
N ASP A 248 -23.92 3.10 16.56
CA ASP A 248 -24.90 3.76 17.43
C ASP A 248 -24.26 4.65 18.50
N ASP A 249 -22.93 4.81 18.46
CA ASP A 249 -22.14 5.64 19.39
C ASP A 249 -22.13 7.14 19.04
N GLY A 250 -22.95 7.57 18.08
CA GLY A 250 -23.10 8.98 17.68
C GLY A 250 -21.91 9.55 16.88
N VAL A 251 -20.88 8.73 16.61
CA VAL A 251 -19.75 9.12 15.74
C VAL A 251 -20.11 8.73 14.30
N ALA A 252 -20.77 9.65 13.60
CA ALA A 252 -20.99 9.50 12.16
C ALA A 252 -19.65 9.58 11.42
N ILE A 253 -19.32 8.53 10.67
CA ILE A 253 -18.20 8.52 9.70
C ILE A 253 -18.47 9.57 8.63
#